data_AF-T0LJ72-F1
#
_entry.id   AF-T0LJ72-F1
#
_cell.length_a   1.000
_cell.length_b   1.000
_cell.length_c   1.000
_cell.angle_alpha   90.00
_cell.angle_beta   90.00
_cell.angle_gamma   90.00
#
_symmetry.space_group_name_H-M   'P 1'
#
loop_
_entity.id
_entity.type
_entity.pdbx_description
1 polymer ?
#
loop_
_entity_poly.entity_id
_entity_poly.type
_entity_poly.pdbx_seq_one_letter_code
_entity_poly.pdbx_strand_id
1 'polypeptide(L)'
;MNSGIEITFNVSDKDQLEITEALANIVGNEFMKRMEIDWRIFHVKRDDEKFFKVCFIGPKMSKLHPFVEEEVRNRFNELSKYTKDALLKNYREEKREPSFKVQHSMEVTEEYDLWQDNFWSYL
;
A
#
# COMPACT_ATOMS: atom_id res chain seq x y z
N MET A 1 -11.28 2.62 -17.52
CA MET A 1 -11.36 2.60 -16.04
C MET A 1 -10.25 1.70 -15.55
N ASN A 2 -9.16 2.28 -15.06
CA ASN A 2 -8.11 1.49 -14.42
C ASN A 2 -8.70 0.98 -13.10
N SER A 3 -8.96 -0.31 -13.07
CA SER A 3 -9.45 -0.96 -11.88
C SER A 3 -8.28 -1.23 -10.95
N GLY A 4 -8.34 -0.67 -9.76
CA GLY A 4 -7.36 -0.92 -8.71
C GLY A 4 -8.03 -0.87 -7.35
N ILE A 5 -7.28 -1.27 -6.34
CA ILE A 5 -7.75 -1.34 -4.96
C ILE A 5 -7.12 -0.19 -4.19
N GLU A 6 -7.95 0.56 -3.48
CA GLU A 6 -7.50 1.57 -2.53
C GLU A 6 -7.74 1.07 -1.11
N ILE A 7 -6.68 1.10 -0.30
CA ILE A 7 -6.77 0.87 1.14
C ILE A 7 -6.41 2.17 1.83
N THR A 8 -7.38 2.73 2.55
CA THR A 8 -7.22 3.93 3.37
C THR A 8 -7.12 3.52 4.83
N PHE A 9 -6.11 4.03 5.55
CA PHE A 9 -5.96 3.81 6.98
C PHE A 9 -5.24 4.97 7.66
N ASN A 10 -5.42 5.04 8.98
CA ASN A 10 -4.75 5.99 9.84
C ASN A 10 -3.93 5.19 10.86
N VAL A 11 -2.69 5.61 11.10
CA VAL A 11 -1.80 5.00 12.08
C VAL A 11 -1.55 6.02 13.18
N SER A 12 -2.13 5.82 14.36
CA SER A 12 -2.04 6.78 15.48
C SER A 12 -0.68 6.80 16.20
N ASP A 13 0.36 6.25 15.57
CA ASP A 13 1.70 6.14 16.14
C ASP A 13 2.61 7.25 15.62
N LYS A 14 3.56 7.69 16.43
CA LYS A 14 4.63 8.63 16.03
C LYS A 14 5.46 8.10 14.86
N ASP A 15 5.52 6.79 14.70
CA ASP A 15 6.22 6.10 13.61
C ASP A 15 5.28 5.66 12.46
N GLN A 16 4.15 6.36 12.30
CA GLN A 16 3.12 6.09 11.30
C GLN A 16 3.64 5.87 9.88
N LEU A 17 4.67 6.63 9.49
CA LEU A 17 5.28 6.56 8.16
C LEU A 17 5.95 5.21 7.95
N GLU A 18 6.81 4.81 8.89
CA GLU A 18 7.57 3.57 8.82
C GLU A 18 6.65 2.35 8.87
N ILE A 19 5.61 2.40 9.72
CA ILE A 19 4.60 1.34 9.84
C ILE A 19 3.82 1.20 8.53
N THR A 20 3.38 2.32 7.95
CA THR A 20 2.64 2.31 6.67
C THR A 20 3.50 1.76 5.54
N GLU A 21 4.75 2.21 5.43
CA GLU A 21 5.68 1.71 4.41
C GLU A 21 5.99 0.23 4.60
N ALA A 22 6.18 -0.23 5.83
CA ALA A 22 6.39 -1.65 6.11
C ALA A 22 5.18 -2.50 5.69
N LEU A 23 3.98 -2.12 6.12
CA LEU A 23 2.74 -2.81 5.75
C LEU A 23 2.56 -2.89 4.23
N ALA A 24 2.61 -1.73 3.58
CA ALA A 24 2.35 -1.63 2.15
C ALA A 24 3.40 -2.38 1.32
N ASN A 25 4.68 -2.32 1.69
CA ASN A 25 5.72 -3.01 0.94
C ASN A 25 5.71 -4.52 1.15
N ILE A 26 5.39 -5.03 2.36
CA ILE A 26 5.21 -6.47 2.57
C ILE A 26 4.07 -6.98 1.67
N VAL A 27 2.89 -6.36 1.77
CA VAL A 27 1.71 -6.78 0.99
C VAL A 27 1.97 -6.61 -0.51
N GLY A 28 2.51 -5.46 -0.92
CA GLY A 28 2.83 -5.18 -2.31
C GLY A 28 3.75 -6.22 -2.93
N ASN A 29 4.85 -6.58 -2.26
CA ASN A 29 5.78 -7.58 -2.78
C ASN A 29 5.18 -8.99 -2.83
N GLU A 30 4.40 -9.37 -1.82
CA GLU A 30 3.72 -10.67 -1.81
C GLU A 30 2.81 -10.82 -3.02
N PHE A 31 1.96 -9.81 -3.26
CA PHE A 31 0.98 -9.88 -4.34
C PHE A 31 1.60 -9.57 -5.71
N MET A 32 2.67 -8.77 -5.80
CA MET A 32 3.42 -8.57 -7.05
C MET A 32 3.93 -9.91 -7.60
N LYS A 33 4.52 -10.74 -6.73
CA LYS A 33 5.03 -12.07 -7.12
C LYS A 33 3.92 -13.03 -7.54
N ARG A 34 2.74 -12.93 -6.92
CA ARG A 34 1.62 -13.86 -7.15
C ARG A 34 0.71 -13.44 -8.30
N MET A 35 0.56 -12.13 -8.55
CA MET A 35 -0.54 -11.59 -9.35
C MET A 35 -0.14 -10.44 -10.29
N GLU A 36 1.15 -10.13 -10.39
CA GLU A 36 1.66 -9.06 -11.26
C GLU A 36 1.02 -7.71 -10.94
N ILE A 37 0.87 -7.41 -9.65
CA ILE A 37 0.38 -6.12 -9.19
C ILE A 37 1.54 -5.16 -8.91
N ASP A 38 1.29 -3.88 -9.13
CA ASP A 38 2.10 -2.76 -8.67
C ASP A 38 1.34 -2.00 -7.57
N TRP A 39 2.08 -1.26 -6.74
CA TRP A 39 1.50 -0.47 -5.66
C TRP A 39 2.20 0.86 -5.44
N ARG A 40 1.48 1.80 -4.86
CA ARG A 40 1.98 3.11 -4.44
C ARG A 40 1.43 3.49 -3.07
N ILE A 41 2.20 4.28 -2.35
CA ILE A 41 1.89 4.72 -1.00
C ILE A 41 1.77 6.24 -1.02
N PHE A 42 0.68 6.76 -0.49
CA PHE A 42 0.38 8.17 -0.44
C PHE A 42 0.13 8.60 0.99
N HIS A 43 0.81 9.66 1.41
CA HIS A 43 0.53 10.38 2.65
C HIS A 43 -0.35 11.56 2.28
N VAL A 44 -1.65 11.42 2.54
CA VAL A 44 -2.67 12.37 2.11
C VAL A 44 -2.92 13.36 3.24
N LYS A 45 -2.84 14.65 2.90
CA LYS A 45 -3.27 15.74 3.75
C LYS A 45 -4.60 16.31 3.24
N ARG A 46 -5.62 16.28 4.09
CA ARG A 46 -6.92 16.93 3.87
C ARG A 46 -7.23 17.81 5.05
N ASP A 47 -7.36 19.11 4.82
CA ASP A 47 -7.64 20.08 5.89
C ASP A 47 -6.61 19.93 7.05
N ASP A 48 -7.08 19.57 8.25
CA ASP A 48 -6.27 19.29 9.44
C ASP A 48 -6.02 17.78 9.68
N GLU A 49 -6.55 16.91 8.82
CA GLU A 49 -6.38 15.47 8.91
C GLU A 49 -5.27 14.96 7.99
N LYS A 50 -4.52 13.97 8.50
CA LYS A 50 -3.50 13.22 7.76
C LYS A 50 -3.85 11.75 7.82
N PHE A 51 -3.82 11.09 6.67
CA PHE A 51 -4.06 9.67 6.56
C PHE A 51 -3.21 9.09 5.42
N PHE A 52 -3.15 7.76 5.34
CA PHE A 52 -2.42 7.07 4.31
C PHE A 52 -3.37 6.37 3.35
N LYS A 53 -3.05 6.44 2.06
CA LYS A 53 -3.68 5.66 1.01
C LYS A 53 -2.65 4.77 0.36
N VAL A 54 -2.95 3.49 0.26
CA VAL A 54 -2.16 2.54 -0.52
C VAL A 54 -3.01 2.09 -1.69
N CYS A 55 -2.52 2.36 -2.90
CA CYS A 55 -3.22 2.06 -4.13
C CYS A 55 -2.50 0.92 -4.84
N PHE A 56 -3.23 -0.13 -5.18
CA PHE A 56 -2.73 -1.29 -5.90
C PHE A 56 -3.38 -1.39 -7.28
N ILE A 57 -2.58 -1.67 -8.30
CA ILE A 57 -3.01 -1.81 -9.70
C ILE A 57 -2.46 -3.10 -10.29
N GLY A 58 -3.21 -3.72 -11.20
CA GLY A 58 -2.74 -4.90 -11.91
C GLY A 58 -3.85 -5.54 -12.73
N PRO A 59 -3.52 -6.48 -13.63
CA PRO A 59 -4.49 -7.11 -14.53
C PRO A 59 -5.60 -7.85 -13.77
N LYS A 60 -5.27 -8.38 -12.59
CA LYS A 60 -6.19 -9.14 -11.72
C LYS A 60 -6.92 -8.27 -10.70
N MET A 61 -6.76 -6.94 -10.72
CA MET A 61 -7.39 -6.00 -9.78
C MET A 61 -8.73 -5.47 -10.30
N SER A 62 -9.28 -6.09 -11.35
CA SER A 62 -10.57 -5.74 -11.92
C SER A 62 -11.75 -6.29 -11.13
N LYS A 63 -12.93 -5.69 -11.32
CA LYS A 63 -14.21 -6.15 -10.72
C LYS A 63 -14.54 -7.62 -11.04
N LEU A 64 -13.82 -8.24 -11.98
CA LEU A 64 -13.94 -9.66 -12.33
C LEU A 64 -13.28 -10.60 -11.31
N HIS A 65 -12.44 -10.08 -10.42
CA HIS A 65 -11.72 -10.86 -9.40
C HIS A 65 -11.91 -10.27 -7.99
N PRO A 66 -13.14 -10.22 -7.46
CA PRO A 66 -13.45 -9.60 -6.17
C PRO A 66 -12.66 -10.23 -5.00
N PHE A 67 -12.30 -11.50 -5.10
CA PHE A 67 -11.51 -12.21 -4.09
C PHE A 67 -10.11 -11.63 -3.90
N VAL A 68 -9.52 -11.00 -4.93
CA VAL A 68 -8.19 -10.39 -4.81
C VAL A 68 -8.24 -9.18 -3.87
N GLU A 69 -9.32 -8.41 -3.91
CA GLU A 69 -9.52 -7.31 -2.97
C GLU A 69 -9.62 -7.79 -1.53
N GLU A 70 -10.40 -8.84 -1.33
CA GLU A 70 -10.56 -9.46 -0.02
C GLU A 70 -9.24 -10.02 0.51
N GLU A 71 -8.45 -10.68 -0.34
CA GLU A 71 -7.12 -11.20 0.04
C GLU A 71 -6.16 -10.07 0.46
N VAL A 72 -6.07 -8.98 -0.32
CA VAL A 72 -5.20 -7.84 0.04
C VAL A 72 -5.67 -7.24 1.38
N ARG A 73 -6.97 -6.99 1.55
CA ARG A 73 -7.52 -6.43 2.81
C ARG A 73 -7.27 -7.36 4.00
N ASN A 74 -7.47 -8.66 3.84
CA ASN A 74 -7.21 -9.65 4.89
C ASN A 74 -5.74 -9.65 5.28
N ARG A 75 -4.83 -9.55 4.30
CA ARG A 75 -3.40 -9.48 4.59
C ARG A 75 -3.01 -8.23 5.37
N PHE A 76 -3.57 -7.07 5.02
CA PHE A 76 -3.40 -5.84 5.82
C PHE A 76 -3.92 -6.03 7.25
N ASN A 77 -5.09 -6.64 7.42
CA ASN A 77 -5.69 -6.92 8.73
C ASN A 77 -4.89 -7.93 9.57
N GLU A 78 -4.19 -8.87 8.94
CA GLU A 78 -3.30 -9.79 9.65
C GLU A 78 -2.06 -9.07 10.15
N LEU A 79 -1.41 -8.30 9.28
CA LEU A 79 -0.18 -7.58 9.63
C LEU A 79 -0.44 -6.44 10.63
N SER A 80 -1.62 -5.81 10.61
CA SER A 80 -1.98 -4.76 11.56
C SER A 80 -2.13 -5.28 13.00
N LYS A 81 -2.27 -6.60 13.20
CA LYS A 81 -2.29 -7.23 14.53
C LYS A 81 -0.89 -7.43 15.10
N TYR A 82 0.17 -7.25 14.30
CA TYR A 82 1.54 -7.39 14.78
C TYR A 82 1.87 -6.21 15.66
N THR A 83 2.72 -6.43 16.67
CA THR A 83 3.37 -5.30 17.33
C THR A 83 4.26 -4.57 16.33
N LYS A 84 4.47 -3.27 16.54
CA LYS A 84 5.35 -2.45 15.70
C LYS A 84 6.71 -3.13 15.49
N ASP A 85 7.37 -3.56 16.56
CA ASP A 85 8.68 -4.19 16.48
C ASP A 85 8.68 -5.48 15.66
N ALA A 86 7.63 -6.30 15.79
CA ALA A 86 7.48 -7.53 15.01
C ALA A 86 7.26 -7.24 13.52
N LEU A 87 6.41 -6.25 13.20
CA LEU A 87 6.17 -5.82 11.83
C LEU A 87 7.46 -5.29 11.18
N LEU A 88 8.18 -4.39 11.86
CA LEU A 88 9.42 -3.81 11.33
C LEU A 88 10.56 -4.82 11.26
N LYS A 89 10.58 -5.82 12.15
CA LYS A 89 11.50 -6.95 12.03
C LYS A 89 11.18 -7.75 10.76
N ASN A 90 9.92 -8.14 10.56
CA ASN A 90 9.51 -8.88 9.36
C ASN A 90 9.85 -8.10 8.08
N TYR A 91 9.52 -6.81 8.04
CA TYR A 91 9.85 -5.94 6.91
C TYR A 91 11.36 -5.91 6.60
N ARG A 92 12.21 -5.78 7.63
CA ARG A 92 13.67 -5.80 7.46
C ARG A 92 14.21 -7.14 6.98
N GLU A 93 13.55 -8.24 7.33
CA GLU A 93 13.91 -9.59 6.87
C GLU A 93 13.52 -9.75 5.40
N GLU A 94 12.28 -9.43 5.02
CA GLU A 94 11.81 -9.51 3.64
C GLU A 94 12.57 -8.58 2.69
N LYS A 95 12.94 -7.38 3.15
CA LYS A 95 13.73 -6.41 2.39
C LYS A 95 15.12 -6.91 1.97
N ARG A 96 15.62 -8.00 2.59
CA ARG A 96 16.90 -8.62 2.20
C ARG A 96 16.79 -9.44 0.92
N GLU A 97 15.57 -9.81 0.52
CA GLU A 97 15.35 -10.55 -0.71
C GLU A 97 15.70 -9.67 -1.93
N PRO A 98 16.52 -10.16 -2.89
CA PRO A 98 16.93 -9.36 -4.06
C PRO A 98 15.76 -8.91 -4.94
N SER A 99 14.63 -9.62 -4.88
CA SER A 99 13.40 -9.31 -5.62
C SER A 99 12.48 -8.33 -4.90
N PHE A 100 12.82 -7.91 -3.68
CA PHE A 100 11.99 -7.01 -2.89
C PHE A 100 12.10 -5.59 -3.41
N LYS A 101 10.97 -5.02 -3.86
CA LYS A 101 10.88 -3.61 -4.25
C LYS A 101 10.44 -2.77 -3.06
N VAL A 102 11.09 -1.63 -2.87
CA VAL A 102 10.69 -0.66 -1.84
C VAL A 102 9.98 0.49 -2.52
N GLN A 103 8.75 0.76 -2.08
CA GLN A 103 8.02 1.98 -2.37
C GLN A 103 8.06 2.90 -1.16
N HIS A 104 8.33 4.17 -1.40
CA HIS A 104 8.25 5.21 -0.38
C HIS A 104 6.95 5.97 -0.53
N SER A 105 6.46 6.48 0.59
CA SER A 105 5.28 7.33 0.62
C SER A 105 5.53 8.65 -0.11
N MET A 106 4.53 9.08 -0.89
CA MET A 106 4.50 10.37 -1.55
C MET A 106 3.50 11.28 -0.84
N GLU A 107 3.90 12.49 -0.48
CA GLU A 107 2.95 13.46 0.08
C GLU A 107 2.06 14.05 -1.01
N VAL A 108 0.75 14.07 -0.75
CA VAL A 108 -0.27 14.58 -1.67
C VAL A 108 -1.36 15.34 -0.90
N THR A 109 -1.91 16.39 -1.51
CA THR A 109 -3.10 17.10 -1.01
C THR A 109 -4.37 16.50 -1.62
N GLU A 110 -5.47 16.43 -0.87
CA GLU A 110 -6.70 15.75 -1.33
C GLU A 110 -7.39 16.39 -2.57
N GLU A 111 -6.91 17.54 -3.03
CA GLU A 111 -7.32 18.12 -4.32
C GLU A 111 -6.97 17.22 -5.53
N TYR A 112 -6.12 16.21 -5.32
CA TYR A 112 -5.73 15.23 -6.34
C TYR A 112 -6.63 13.98 -6.32
N ASP A 113 -7.20 13.63 -7.48
CA ASP A 113 -7.76 12.30 -7.71
C ASP A 113 -6.61 11.34 -8.05
N LEU A 114 -6.18 10.55 -7.07
CA LEU A 114 -5.05 9.61 -7.17
C LEU A 114 -5.18 8.59 -8.33
N TRP A 115 -6.37 8.41 -8.88
CA TRP A 115 -6.63 7.53 -10.03
C TRP A 115 -6.68 8.27 -11.37
N GLN A 116 -7.05 9.54 -11.38
CA GLN A 116 -7.12 10.37 -12.60
C GLN A 116 -5.84 11.18 -12.84
N ASP A 117 -5.13 11.52 -11.78
CA ASP A 117 -3.90 12.30 -11.88
C ASP A 117 -2.74 11.44 -12.37
N ASN A 118 -1.80 12.11 -13.04
CA ASN A 118 -0.66 11.51 -13.74
C ASN A 118 0.32 10.73 -12.86
N PHE A 119 0.01 10.46 -11.58
CA PHE A 119 0.82 9.65 -10.69
C PHE A 119 1.19 8.32 -11.35
N TRP A 120 0.23 7.66 -12.02
CA TRP A 120 0.47 6.37 -12.69
C TRP A 120 1.11 6.48 -14.09
N SER A 121 1.08 7.66 -14.72
CA SER A 121 1.46 7.88 -16.12
C SER A 121 2.96 7.98 -16.39
N TYR A 122 3.80 8.03 -15.35
CA TYR A 122 5.27 8.17 -15.46
C TYR A 122 6.01 6.85 -15.70
N LEU A 123 5.41 5.89 -16.42
CA LEU A 123 6.03 4.61 -16.80
C LEU A 123 6.01 4.41 -18.31
#